data_AF-W4JZC1-F1
#
_entry.id   AF-W4JZC1-F1
#
_cell.length_a   1.000
_cell.length_b   1.000
_cell.length_c   1.000
_cell.angle_alpha   90.00
_cell.angle_beta   90.00
_cell.angle_gamma   90.00
#
_symmetry.space_group_name_H-M   'P 1'
#
loop_
_entity.id
_entity.type
_entity.pdbx_description
1 polymer ?
#
loop_
_entity_poly.entity_id
_entity_poly.type
_entity_poly.pdbx_seq_one_letter_code
_entity_poly.pdbx_strand_id
1 'polypeptide(L)'
;MPTSSPSRSPNPGENIAFSTPYRGPTAENFDAVLARASRRAQLYELQIKELEYNLSEDLSNCRAIEGLLRDSFTTLKRNYRRADKEALRTHVPLIANELQESMDKLTDLERRLPEIRTQVAHIRTNYNKGRDKAKDLVHDLEWLNTDFYERWRTVIFTADSPVSWRWKAGMRLIFAICFAVAAWLAWIALRGAYRAHRQRLVWGERLMYVKSSNVVCNRGFPCLQLIELDIHE
;
A
#
# COMPACT_ATOMS: atom_id res chain seq x y z
N MET A 1 -36.15 50.86 -6.44
CA MET A 1 -35.86 52.21 -6.97
C MET A 1 -36.24 52.23 -8.43
N PRO A 2 -37.28 52.99 -8.78
CA PRO A 2 -37.13 54.04 -9.77
C PRO A 2 -37.65 55.38 -9.25
N THR A 3 -37.08 56.43 -9.82
CA THR A 3 -37.16 57.85 -9.48
C THR A 3 -38.41 58.50 -10.07
N SER A 4 -39.27 59.06 -9.23
CA SER A 4 -40.37 59.96 -9.64
C SER A 4 -39.95 61.41 -9.43
N SER A 5 -39.71 62.12 -10.54
CA SER A 5 -39.53 63.57 -10.60
C SER A 5 -40.88 64.31 -10.66
N PRO A 6 -40.93 65.61 -10.29
CA PRO A 6 -42.15 66.30 -9.88
C PRO A 6 -42.81 67.10 -11.01
N SER A 7 -44.14 67.15 -11.04
CA SER A 7 -44.93 68.03 -11.93
C SER A 7 -45.75 68.98 -11.03
N ARG A 8 -45.24 70.18 -10.77
CA ARG A 8 -45.47 71.43 -11.52
C ARG A 8 -46.93 71.90 -11.46
N SER A 9 -47.24 72.56 -10.35
CA SER A 9 -48.38 73.47 -10.21
C SER A 9 -48.24 74.66 -11.17
N PRO A 10 -49.31 75.10 -11.85
CA PRO A 10 -49.40 76.43 -12.41
C PRO A 10 -50.28 77.33 -11.52
N ASN A 11 -49.61 78.26 -10.82
CA ASN A 11 -50.23 79.52 -10.41
C ASN A 11 -50.62 80.34 -11.67
N PRO A 12 -51.74 81.05 -11.62
CA PRO A 12 -51.70 82.44 -12.04
C PRO A 12 -52.54 83.33 -11.11
N GLY A 13 -51.92 84.37 -10.55
CA GLY A 13 -52.61 85.34 -9.72
C GLY A 13 -51.74 86.54 -9.41
N GLU A 14 -51.33 87.29 -10.43
CA GLU A 14 -50.86 88.68 -10.27
C GLU A 14 -51.51 89.61 -11.30
N ASN A 15 -52.23 90.60 -10.76
CA ASN A 15 -52.28 92.02 -11.11
C ASN A 15 -52.65 92.45 -12.55
N ILE A 16 -53.71 93.27 -12.67
CA ILE A 16 -53.62 94.73 -12.96
C ILE A 16 -55.04 95.31 -13.14
N ALA A 17 -55.19 96.53 -12.65
CA ALA A 17 -56.40 97.32 -12.50
C ALA A 17 -56.95 97.97 -13.79
N PHE A 18 -58.16 98.53 -13.61
CA PHE A 18 -58.60 99.85 -14.07
C PHE A 18 -59.38 100.01 -15.40
N SER A 19 -60.59 100.56 -15.21
CA SER A 19 -61.42 101.43 -16.07
C SER A 19 -62.21 100.88 -17.28
N THR A 20 -63.52 101.13 -17.17
CA THR A 20 -64.63 101.26 -18.15
C THR A 20 -64.29 102.05 -19.43
N PRO A 21 -65.09 102.09 -20.55
CA PRO A 21 -66.54 101.79 -20.68
C PRO A 21 -67.01 101.01 -21.96
N TYR A 22 -68.27 100.55 -21.93
CA TYR A 22 -69.16 100.10 -23.02
C TYR A 22 -68.64 100.00 -24.48
N ARG A 23 -68.58 98.77 -25.03
CA ARG A 23 -68.89 98.44 -26.45
C ARG A 23 -69.03 96.91 -26.61
N GLY A 24 -70.21 96.38 -26.95
CA GLY A 24 -70.36 94.99 -27.43
C GLY A 24 -69.59 94.79 -28.75
N PRO A 25 -69.23 93.56 -29.18
CA PRO A 25 -69.98 92.30 -29.12
C PRO A 25 -69.08 91.11 -28.62
N THR A 26 -69.45 89.84 -28.48
CA THR A 26 -70.26 88.92 -29.29
C THR A 26 -70.67 87.72 -28.41
N ALA A 27 -71.88 87.20 -28.59
CA ALA A 27 -72.25 85.88 -28.06
C ALA A 27 -71.25 84.79 -28.51
N GLU A 28 -70.63 84.97 -29.68
CA GLU A 28 -69.60 84.10 -30.26
C GLU A 28 -68.34 83.95 -29.39
N ASN A 29 -67.90 84.98 -28.65
CA ASN A 29 -66.72 84.88 -27.79
C ASN A 29 -66.99 84.05 -26.53
N PHE A 30 -68.19 84.18 -25.95
CA PHE A 30 -68.62 83.32 -24.84
C PHE A 30 -68.83 81.89 -25.32
N ASP A 31 -69.43 81.69 -26.49
CA ASP A 31 -69.65 80.37 -27.08
C ASP A 31 -68.31 79.69 -27.41
N ALA A 32 -67.31 80.45 -27.89
CA ALA A 32 -65.96 79.94 -28.11
C ALA A 32 -65.23 79.58 -26.80
N VAL A 33 -65.43 80.35 -25.73
CA VAL A 33 -64.89 80.03 -24.39
C VAL A 33 -65.58 78.79 -23.81
N LEU A 34 -66.89 78.66 -23.98
CA LEU A 34 -67.68 77.53 -23.49
C LEU A 34 -67.37 76.25 -24.30
N ALA A 35 -67.14 76.37 -25.61
CA ALA A 35 -66.63 75.29 -26.46
C ALA A 35 -65.19 74.86 -26.09
N ARG A 36 -64.32 75.80 -25.71
CA ARG A 36 -62.99 75.47 -25.18
C ARG A 36 -63.04 74.83 -23.80
N ALA A 37 -63.89 75.34 -22.92
CA ALA A 37 -64.08 74.81 -21.57
C ALA A 37 -64.67 73.39 -21.61
N SER A 38 -65.68 73.16 -22.46
CA SER A 38 -66.28 71.82 -22.67
C SER A 38 -65.30 70.83 -23.29
N ARG A 39 -64.49 71.22 -24.28
CA ARG A 39 -63.41 70.35 -24.80
C ARG A 39 -62.38 69.99 -23.73
N ARG A 40 -61.98 70.96 -22.89
CA ARG A 40 -61.07 70.68 -21.77
C ARG A 40 -61.72 69.74 -20.76
N ALA A 41 -63.00 69.94 -20.44
CA ALA A 41 -63.75 69.06 -19.56
C ALA A 41 -63.81 67.63 -20.10
N GLN A 42 -64.07 67.45 -21.40
CA GLN A 42 -64.04 66.14 -22.06
C GLN A 42 -62.64 65.49 -22.03
N LEU A 43 -61.58 66.27 -22.26
CA LEU A 43 -60.20 65.76 -22.15
C LEU A 43 -59.87 65.31 -20.73
N TYR A 44 -60.27 66.08 -19.71
CA TYR A 44 -60.10 65.67 -18.32
C TYR A 44 -60.93 64.43 -17.98
N GLU A 45 -62.15 64.30 -18.51
CA GLU A 45 -62.96 63.10 -18.33
C GLU A 45 -62.29 61.85 -18.91
N LEU A 46 -61.67 61.96 -20.09
CA LEU A 46 -60.90 60.86 -20.69
C LEU A 46 -59.67 60.51 -19.87
N GLN A 47 -58.91 61.51 -19.41
CA GLN A 47 -57.73 61.29 -18.56
C GLN A 47 -58.10 60.66 -17.21
N ILE A 48 -59.22 61.07 -16.62
CA ILE A 48 -59.73 60.47 -15.38
C ILE A 48 -60.13 59.01 -15.62
N LYS A 49 -60.85 58.70 -16.71
CA LYS A 49 -61.22 57.31 -17.04
C LYS A 49 -60.01 56.42 -17.29
N GLU A 50 -58.98 56.94 -17.95
CA GLU A 50 -57.72 56.21 -18.16
C GLU A 50 -57.00 55.94 -16.84
N LEU A 51 -56.93 56.93 -15.94
CA LEU A 51 -56.37 56.75 -14.60
C LEU A 51 -57.17 55.75 -13.76
N GLU A 52 -58.50 55.81 -13.81
CA GLU A 52 -59.38 54.86 -13.13
C GLU A 52 -59.19 53.43 -13.66
N TYR A 53 -59.10 53.28 -14.98
CA TYR A 53 -58.83 51.99 -15.61
C TYR A 53 -57.48 51.43 -15.16
N ASN A 54 -56.40 52.21 -15.28
CA ASN A 54 -55.05 51.79 -14.88
C ASN A 54 -54.99 51.44 -13.39
N LEU A 55 -55.64 52.25 -12.53
CA LEU A 55 -55.70 51.96 -11.10
C LEU A 55 -56.46 50.65 -10.81
N SER A 56 -57.56 50.39 -11.53
CA SER A 56 -58.31 49.15 -11.39
C SER A 56 -57.50 47.92 -11.81
N GLU A 57 -56.72 48.05 -12.88
CA GLU A 57 -55.81 47.01 -13.38
C GLU A 57 -54.66 46.77 -12.38
N ASP A 58 -54.03 47.83 -11.88
CA ASP A 58 -52.95 47.74 -10.90
C ASP A 58 -53.43 47.13 -9.58
N LEU A 59 -54.62 47.50 -9.09
CA LEU A 59 -55.22 46.90 -7.90
C LEU A 59 -55.57 45.42 -8.11
N SER A 60 -56.06 45.06 -9.30
CA SER A 60 -56.31 43.67 -9.67
C SER A 60 -55.01 42.86 -9.68
N ASN A 61 -53.94 43.40 -10.27
CA ASN A 61 -52.61 42.80 -10.30
C ASN A 61 -52.02 42.65 -8.90
N CYS A 62 -52.12 43.67 -8.05
CA CYS A 62 -51.68 43.60 -6.66
C CYS A 62 -52.42 42.50 -5.90
N ARG A 63 -53.73 42.38 -6.10
CA ARG A 63 -54.55 41.34 -5.48
C ARG A 63 -54.19 39.94 -5.97
N ALA A 64 -53.88 39.78 -7.26
CA ALA A 64 -53.42 38.52 -7.82
C ALA A 64 -52.05 38.10 -7.22
N ILE A 65 -51.13 39.06 -7.10
CA ILE A 65 -49.82 38.84 -6.46
C ILE A 65 -49.99 38.45 -4.99
N GLU A 66 -50.87 39.13 -4.25
CA GLU A 66 -51.16 38.79 -2.85
C GLU A 66 -51.69 37.35 -2.72
N GLY A 67 -52.57 36.93 -3.63
CA GLY A 67 -53.06 35.56 -3.73
C GLY A 67 -51.91 34.55 -3.91
N LEU A 68 -51.03 34.79 -4.89
CA LEU A 68 -49.87 33.93 -5.15
C LEU A 68 -48.89 33.87 -3.97
N LEU A 69 -48.65 35.00 -3.31
CA LEU A 69 -47.80 35.06 -2.10
C LEU A 69 -48.39 34.23 -0.97
N ARG A 70 -49.71 34.33 -0.76
CA ARG A 70 -50.43 33.56 0.26
C ARG A 70 -50.38 32.07 -0.04
N ASP A 71 -50.57 31.67 -1.29
CA ASP A 71 -50.49 30.27 -1.70
C ASP A 71 -49.07 29.70 -1.57
N SER A 72 -48.07 30.49 -1.96
CA SER A 72 -46.65 30.13 -1.79
C SER A 72 -46.29 29.95 -0.32
N PHE A 73 -46.75 30.86 0.54
CA PHE A 73 -46.49 30.78 1.98
C PHE A 73 -47.16 29.57 2.62
N THR A 74 -48.41 29.26 2.26
CA THR A 74 -49.10 28.07 2.78
C THR A 74 -48.44 26.78 2.31
N THR A 75 -47.95 26.74 1.08
CA THR A 75 -47.20 25.60 0.52
C THR A 75 -45.87 25.42 1.23
N LEU A 76 -45.11 26.51 1.43
CA LEU A 76 -43.85 26.49 2.16
C LEU A 76 -44.05 26.02 3.61
N LYS A 77 -45.07 26.53 4.29
CA LYS A 77 -45.41 26.12 5.66
C LYS A 77 -45.76 24.63 5.75
N ARG A 78 -46.48 24.08 4.77
CA ARG A 78 -46.78 22.64 4.69
C ARG A 78 -45.52 21.82 4.42
N ASN A 79 -44.67 22.25 3.49
CA ASN A 79 -43.44 21.55 3.16
C ASN A 79 -42.45 21.55 4.33
N TYR A 80 -42.29 22.69 5.01
CA TYR A 80 -41.47 22.77 6.22
C TYR A 80 -41.96 21.80 7.30
N ARG A 81 -43.28 21.77 7.57
CA ARG A 81 -43.84 20.87 8.57
C ARG A 81 -43.72 19.39 8.19
N ARG A 82 -43.77 19.04 6.90
CA ARG A 82 -43.52 17.67 6.42
C ARG A 82 -42.04 17.33 6.57
N ALA A 83 -41.15 18.17 6.08
CA ALA A 83 -39.71 17.98 6.16
C ALA A 83 -39.25 17.86 7.61
N ASP A 84 -39.69 18.75 8.50
CA ASP A 84 -39.35 18.72 9.93
C ASP A 84 -39.88 17.44 10.61
N LYS A 85 -41.14 17.10 10.38
CA LYS A 85 -41.75 15.90 10.98
C LYS A 85 -41.14 14.61 10.46
N GLU A 86 -40.84 14.52 9.16
CA GLU A 86 -40.32 13.32 8.52
C GLU A 86 -38.81 13.15 8.72
N ALA A 87 -38.05 14.24 8.66
CA ALA A 87 -36.62 14.23 9.00
C ALA A 87 -36.38 13.88 10.46
N LEU A 88 -37.10 14.51 11.39
CA LEU A 88 -36.89 14.23 12.81
C LEU A 88 -37.42 12.86 13.24
N ARG A 89 -38.55 12.40 12.68
CA ARG A 89 -39.14 11.12 13.11
C ARG A 89 -38.58 9.91 12.38
N THR A 90 -38.11 10.07 11.15
CA THR A 90 -37.70 8.94 10.32
C THR A 90 -36.20 8.93 10.15
N HIS A 91 -35.60 10.04 9.70
CA HIS A 91 -34.19 10.06 9.36
C HIS A 91 -33.27 10.06 10.59
N VAL A 92 -33.57 10.84 11.63
CA VAL A 92 -32.75 10.86 12.86
C VAL A 92 -32.64 9.49 13.55
N PRO A 93 -33.74 8.75 13.83
CA PRO A 93 -33.62 7.44 14.46
C PRO A 93 -33.05 6.38 13.51
N LEU A 94 -33.28 6.49 12.20
CA LEU A 94 -32.65 5.60 11.22
C LEU A 94 -31.13 5.73 11.26
N ILE A 95 -30.61 6.96 11.20
CA ILE A 95 -29.17 7.23 11.29
C ILE A 95 -28.62 6.75 12.63
N ALA A 96 -29.33 6.98 13.73
CA ALA A 96 -28.92 6.50 15.05
C ALA A 96 -28.84 4.96 15.10
N ASN A 97 -29.81 4.26 14.51
CA ASN A 97 -29.82 2.80 14.44
C ASN A 97 -28.69 2.25 13.55
N GLU A 98 -28.47 2.85 12.37
CA GLU A 98 -27.37 2.48 11.48
C GLU A 98 -26.01 2.69 12.16
N LEU A 99 -25.85 3.80 12.88
CA LEU A 99 -24.64 4.09 13.63
C LEU A 99 -24.44 3.07 14.76
N GLN A 100 -25.50 2.73 15.49
CA GLN A 100 -25.44 1.70 16.53
C GLN A 100 -25.05 0.34 15.95
N GLU A 101 -25.65 -0.09 14.84
CA GLU A 101 -25.31 -1.34 14.17
C GLU A 101 -23.84 -1.35 13.72
N SER A 102 -23.35 -0.22 13.20
CA SER A 102 -21.94 -0.09 12.82
C SER A 102 -20.99 -0.18 14.02
N MET A 103 -21.38 0.40 15.17
CA MET A 103 -20.62 0.34 16.41
C MET A 103 -20.58 -1.08 16.97
N ASP A 104 -21.70 -1.80 16.90
CA ASP A 104 -21.78 -3.20 17.32
C ASP A 104 -20.88 -4.09 16.44
N LYS A 105 -20.87 -3.87 15.12
CA LYS A 105 -19.95 -4.57 14.19
C LYS A 105 -18.49 -4.27 14.47
N LEU A 106 -18.15 -3.01 14.77
CA LEU A 106 -16.78 -2.62 15.15
C LEU A 106 -16.35 -3.30 16.45
N THR A 107 -17.26 -3.40 17.42
CA THR A 107 -17.00 -4.05 18.71
C THR A 107 -16.82 -5.57 18.55
N ASP A 108 -17.64 -6.22 17.71
CA ASP A 108 -17.46 -7.64 17.37
C ASP A 108 -16.13 -7.87 16.63
N LEU A 109 -15.75 -6.97 15.72
CA LEU A 109 -14.47 -7.05 15.04
C LEU A 109 -13.30 -6.86 16.02
N GLU A 110 -13.38 -5.89 16.93
CA GLU A 110 -12.38 -5.67 17.97
C GLU A 110 -12.20 -6.92 18.84
N ARG A 111 -13.30 -7.60 19.18
CA ARG A 111 -13.28 -8.85 19.94
C ARG A 111 -12.64 -10.01 19.18
N ARG A 112 -12.88 -10.12 17.86
CA ARG A 112 -12.34 -11.21 17.01
C ARG A 112 -10.90 -10.98 16.57
N LEU A 113 -10.47 -9.74 16.43
CA LEU A 113 -9.11 -9.39 16.00
C LEU A 113 -8.00 -10.05 16.83
N PRO A 114 -8.04 -10.07 18.18
CA PRO A 114 -7.02 -10.77 18.96
C PRO A 114 -7.04 -12.28 18.72
N GLU A 115 -8.21 -12.90 18.56
CA GLU A 115 -8.31 -14.32 18.24
C GLU A 115 -7.63 -14.62 16.91
N ILE A 116 -7.92 -13.84 15.86
CA ILE A 116 -7.28 -13.98 14.55
C ILE A 116 -5.76 -13.77 14.66
N ARG A 117 -5.30 -12.77 15.43
CA ARG A 117 -3.87 -12.55 15.67
C ARG A 117 -3.20 -13.75 16.33
N THR A 118 -3.84 -14.38 17.32
CA THR A 118 -3.29 -15.58 17.97
C THR A 118 -3.25 -16.77 17.01
N GLN A 119 -4.27 -16.95 16.17
CA GLN A 119 -4.29 -18.01 15.16
C GLN A 119 -3.19 -17.81 14.11
N VAL A 120 -3.00 -16.59 13.62
CA VAL A 120 -1.92 -16.27 12.68
C VAL A 120 -0.55 -16.46 13.33
N ALA A 121 -0.38 -16.07 14.60
CA ALA A 121 0.86 -16.33 15.34
C ALA A 121 1.14 -17.84 15.45
N HIS A 122 0.12 -18.64 15.77
CA HIS A 122 0.25 -20.09 15.85
C HIS A 122 0.63 -20.71 14.48
N ILE A 123 -0.04 -20.31 13.40
CA ILE A 123 0.30 -20.74 12.04
C ILE A 123 1.73 -20.37 11.69
N ARG A 124 2.16 -19.14 12.01
CA ARG A 124 3.54 -18.68 11.78
C ARG A 124 4.55 -19.53 12.54
N THR A 125 4.27 -19.88 13.80
CA THR A 125 5.17 -20.75 14.57
C THR A 125 5.28 -22.15 13.96
N ASN A 126 4.17 -22.73 13.49
CA ASN A 126 4.18 -24.05 12.86
C ASN A 126 4.88 -24.03 11.51
N TYR A 127 4.68 -22.97 10.72
CA TYR A 127 5.39 -22.76 9.46
C TYR A 127 6.91 -22.63 9.69
N ASN A 128 7.32 -21.84 10.69
CA ASN A 128 8.74 -21.71 11.04
C ASN A 128 9.34 -23.04 11.49
N LYS A 129 8.66 -23.79 12.37
CA LYS A 129 9.10 -25.14 12.77
C LYS A 129 9.22 -26.09 11.58
N GLY A 130 8.28 -26.04 10.64
CA GLY A 130 8.35 -26.81 9.40
C GLY A 130 9.54 -26.41 8.54
N ARG A 131 9.81 -25.10 8.44
CA ARG A 131 10.96 -24.57 7.71
C ARG A 131 12.28 -24.98 8.34
N ASP A 132 12.38 -24.96 9.66
CA ASP A 132 13.61 -25.35 10.37
C ASP A 132 13.86 -26.85 10.18
N LYS A 133 12.84 -27.71 10.32
CA LYS A 133 12.95 -29.14 9.99
C LYS A 133 13.37 -29.39 8.54
N ALA A 134 12.87 -28.60 7.59
CA ALA A 134 13.26 -28.73 6.20
C ALA A 134 14.73 -28.35 5.98
N LYS A 135 15.23 -27.32 6.67
CA LYS A 135 16.67 -26.98 6.64
C LYS A 135 17.51 -28.09 7.26
N ASP A 136 17.08 -28.63 8.40
CA ASP A 136 17.77 -29.74 9.06
C ASP A 136 17.84 -30.94 8.11
N LEU A 137 16.73 -31.28 7.44
CA LEU A 137 16.69 -32.38 6.48
C LEU A 137 17.57 -32.12 5.25
N VAL A 138 17.58 -30.89 4.74
CA VAL A 138 18.47 -30.49 3.63
C VAL A 138 19.94 -30.61 4.08
N HIS A 139 20.27 -30.18 5.29
CA HIS A 139 21.61 -30.31 5.84
C HIS A 139 22.00 -31.78 6.03
N ASP A 140 21.09 -32.60 6.53
CA ASP A 140 21.28 -34.05 6.67
C ASP A 140 21.47 -34.72 5.31
N LEU A 141 20.68 -34.33 4.30
CA LEU A 141 20.80 -34.83 2.92
C LEU A 141 22.08 -34.36 2.24
N GLU A 142 22.51 -33.12 2.45
CA GLU A 142 23.76 -32.58 1.95
C GLU A 142 24.93 -33.35 2.56
N TRP A 143 24.91 -33.57 3.89
CA TRP A 143 25.86 -34.45 4.55
C TRP A 143 25.79 -35.88 3.98
N LEU A 144 24.60 -36.41 3.73
CA LEU A 144 24.37 -37.71 3.11
C LEU A 144 24.71 -37.77 1.61
N ASN A 145 25.04 -36.65 0.97
CA ASN A 145 25.43 -36.57 -0.43
C ASN A 145 26.93 -36.30 -0.62
N THR A 146 27.65 -35.80 0.40
CA THR A 146 29.11 -35.62 0.33
C THR A 146 29.85 -36.93 0.02
N ASP A 147 30.94 -36.90 -0.72
CA ASP A 147 31.65 -38.13 -1.09
C ASP A 147 32.16 -38.90 0.14
N PHE A 148 32.13 -40.25 0.06
CA PHE A 148 32.48 -41.13 1.17
C PHE A 148 33.87 -40.82 1.76
N TYR A 149 34.83 -40.47 0.89
CA TYR A 149 36.20 -40.11 1.29
C TYR A 149 36.25 -38.79 2.09
N GLU A 150 35.45 -37.79 1.70
CA GLU A 150 35.37 -36.51 2.42
C GLU A 150 34.68 -36.68 3.78
N ARG A 151 33.64 -37.51 3.87
CA ARG A 151 33.03 -37.87 5.16
C ARG A 151 34.01 -38.57 6.07
N TRP A 152 34.76 -39.53 5.55
CA TRP A 152 35.75 -40.29 6.31
C TRP A 152 36.82 -39.37 6.91
N ARG A 153 37.37 -38.46 6.10
CA ARG A 153 38.33 -37.45 6.54
C ARG A 153 37.74 -36.55 7.62
N THR A 154 36.52 -36.07 7.42
CA THR A 154 35.85 -35.15 8.35
C THR A 154 35.53 -35.82 9.69
N VAL A 155 35.15 -37.11 9.71
CA VAL A 155 34.90 -37.86 10.96
C VAL A 155 36.18 -38.09 11.78
N ILE A 156 37.33 -38.26 11.11
CA ILE A 156 38.62 -38.44 11.80
C ILE A 156 39.09 -37.11 12.40
N PHE A 157 39.05 -36.02 11.63
CA PHE A 157 39.66 -34.75 12.02
C PHE A 157 38.72 -33.76 12.71
N THR A 158 37.40 -33.83 12.49
CA THR A 158 36.41 -32.90 13.05
C THR A 158 35.57 -33.57 14.14
N ALA A 159 35.35 -32.86 15.26
CA ALA A 159 34.61 -33.40 16.40
C ALA A 159 33.08 -33.33 16.22
N ASP A 160 32.57 -32.37 15.46
CA ASP A 160 31.14 -32.16 15.24
C ASP A 160 30.63 -32.86 13.99
N SER A 161 30.62 -34.20 14.01
CA SER A 161 29.88 -34.97 13.00
C SER A 161 28.63 -35.58 13.63
N PRO A 162 27.47 -35.58 12.94
CA PRO A 162 26.19 -36.06 13.44
C PRO A 162 26.11 -37.61 13.48
N VAL A 163 27.24 -38.28 13.70
CA VAL A 163 27.32 -39.75 13.70
C VAL A 163 27.44 -40.25 15.14
N SER A 164 26.83 -41.41 15.41
CA SER A 164 26.91 -42.06 16.72
C SER A 164 28.37 -42.13 17.20
N TRP A 165 28.59 -41.76 18.46
CA TRP A 165 29.92 -41.72 19.08
C TRP A 165 30.69 -43.05 18.96
N ARG A 166 29.97 -44.17 18.93
CA ARG A 166 30.52 -45.52 18.78
C ARG A 166 31.19 -45.73 17.43
N TRP A 167 30.56 -45.24 16.35
CA TRP A 167 31.13 -45.32 15.01
C TRP A 167 32.38 -44.44 14.89
N LYS A 168 32.33 -43.24 15.45
CA LYS A 168 33.46 -42.31 15.50
C LYS A 168 34.68 -42.90 16.22
N ALA A 169 34.45 -43.57 17.36
CA ALA A 169 35.50 -44.27 18.10
C ALA A 169 36.08 -45.44 17.29
N GLY A 170 35.22 -46.25 16.65
CA GLY A 170 35.66 -47.36 15.79
C GLY A 170 36.55 -46.89 14.63
N MET A 171 36.15 -45.84 13.94
CA MET A 171 36.90 -45.31 12.78
C MET A 171 38.26 -44.73 13.19
N ARG A 172 38.34 -44.03 14.33
CA ARG A 172 39.61 -43.53 14.88
C ARG A 172 40.54 -44.66 15.33
N LEU A 173 39.98 -45.72 15.89
CA LEU A 173 40.73 -46.90 16.30
C LEU A 173 41.31 -47.64 15.09
N ILE A 174 40.53 -47.81 14.02
CA ILE A 174 41.02 -48.40 12.76
C ILE A 174 42.17 -47.56 12.18
N PHE A 175 42.02 -46.23 12.14
CA PHE A 175 43.08 -45.34 11.68
C PHE A 175 44.35 -45.46 12.53
N ALA A 176 44.22 -45.50 13.86
CA ALA A 176 45.35 -45.67 14.77
C ALA A 176 46.07 -47.02 14.57
N ILE A 177 45.34 -48.10 14.34
CA ILE A 177 45.91 -49.42 14.02
C ILE A 177 46.67 -49.37 12.70
N CYS A 178 46.07 -48.82 11.63
CA CYS A 178 46.73 -48.69 10.33
C CYS A 178 48.02 -47.86 10.44
N PHE A 179 47.99 -46.76 11.19
CA PHE A 179 49.17 -45.93 11.43
C PHE A 179 50.24 -46.67 12.22
N ALA A 180 49.87 -47.44 13.25
CA ALA A 180 50.80 -48.24 14.03
C ALA A 180 51.48 -49.33 13.18
N VAL A 181 50.72 -50.00 12.30
CA VAL A 181 51.27 -50.99 11.36
C VAL A 181 52.22 -50.32 10.36
N ALA A 182 51.86 -49.17 9.80
CA ALA A 182 52.73 -48.43 8.88
C ALA A 182 54.03 -47.97 9.57
N ALA A 183 53.95 -47.44 10.78
CA ALA A 183 55.10 -47.05 11.58
C ALA A 183 55.99 -48.26 11.93
N TRP A 184 55.38 -49.41 12.24
CA TRP A 184 56.10 -50.66 12.49
C TRP A 184 56.85 -51.15 11.24
N LEU A 185 56.19 -51.15 10.08
CA LEU A 185 56.82 -51.51 8.81
C LEU A 185 57.93 -50.53 8.43
N ALA A 186 57.71 -49.24 8.59
CA ALA A 186 58.74 -48.21 8.37
C ALA A 186 59.93 -48.41 9.31
N TRP A 187 59.68 -48.76 10.58
CA TRP A 187 60.73 -49.08 11.55
C TRP A 187 61.54 -50.32 11.16
N ILE A 188 60.88 -51.39 10.70
CA ILE A 188 61.54 -52.59 10.17
C ILE A 188 62.37 -52.23 8.93
N ALA A 189 61.81 -51.48 7.99
CA ALA A 189 62.50 -51.02 6.79
C ALA A 189 63.73 -50.17 7.14
N LEU A 190 63.61 -49.27 8.13
CA LEU A 190 64.70 -48.44 8.61
C LEU A 190 65.78 -49.27 9.31
N ARG A 191 65.40 -50.28 10.10
CA ARG A 191 66.35 -51.24 10.68
C ARG A 191 67.04 -52.08 9.60
N GLY A 192 66.30 -52.49 8.56
CA GLY A 192 66.83 -53.19 7.40
C GLY A 192 67.84 -52.35 6.63
N ALA A 193 67.49 -51.11 6.32
CA ALA A 193 68.36 -50.14 5.68
C ALA A 193 69.59 -49.81 6.54
N TYR A 194 69.41 -49.63 7.85
CA TYR A 194 70.51 -49.41 8.79
C TYR A 194 71.46 -50.60 8.84
N ARG A 195 70.94 -51.84 8.84
CA ARG A 195 71.75 -53.05 8.77
C ARG A 195 72.52 -53.17 7.46
N ALA A 196 71.88 -52.87 6.33
CA ALA A 196 72.52 -52.85 5.01
C ALA A 196 73.61 -51.77 4.93
N HIS A 197 73.36 -50.59 5.50
CA HIS A 197 74.34 -49.50 5.56
C HIS A 197 75.54 -49.87 6.44
N ARG A 198 75.32 -50.51 7.60
CA ARG A 198 76.41 -50.99 8.47
C ARG A 198 77.25 -52.06 7.77
N GLN A 199 76.62 -52.99 7.04
CA GLN A 199 77.37 -53.97 6.25
C GLN A 199 78.17 -53.30 5.13
N ARG A 200 77.62 -52.31 4.41
CA ARG A 200 78.38 -51.55 3.41
C ARG A 200 79.63 -50.86 3.96
N LEU A 201 79.61 -50.36 5.20
CA LEU A 201 80.78 -49.76 5.85
C LEU A 201 81.88 -50.80 6.15
N VAL A 202 81.52 -52.03 6.56
CA VAL A 202 82.48 -53.11 6.83
C VAL A 202 83.19 -53.59 5.54
N TRP A 203 82.50 -53.53 4.39
CA TRP A 203 83.11 -53.82 3.09
C TRP A 203 83.84 -52.61 2.49
N GLY A 204 83.49 -51.37 2.88
CA GLY A 204 84.18 -50.15 2.47
C GLY A 204 85.61 -50.06 2.99
N GLU A 205 85.86 -50.46 4.24
CA GLU A 205 87.23 -50.52 4.78
C GLU A 205 88.05 -51.67 4.18
N ARG A 206 87.42 -52.82 3.86
CA ARG A 206 88.13 -53.94 3.22
C ARG A 206 88.41 -53.72 1.72
N LEU A 207 87.67 -52.85 1.04
CA LEU A 207 87.96 -52.50 -0.36
C LEU A 207 89.05 -51.44 -0.52
N MET A 208 89.40 -50.68 0.52
CA MET A 208 90.58 -49.79 0.48
C MET A 208 91.90 -50.55 0.54
N TYR A 209 91.96 -51.71 1.19
CA TYR A 209 93.18 -52.53 1.27
C TYR A 209 93.33 -53.56 0.14
N VAL A 210 92.28 -53.81 -0.66
CA VAL A 210 92.27 -54.83 -1.74
C VAL A 210 92.34 -54.21 -3.14
N LYS A 211 92.79 -52.95 -3.27
CA LYS A 211 93.11 -52.35 -4.59
C LYS A 211 94.58 -52.52 -5.00
N SER A 212 95.36 -53.34 -4.29
CA SER A 212 96.77 -53.60 -4.62
C SER A 212 97.14 -55.10 -4.65
N SER A 213 96.27 -55.96 -5.17
CA SER A 213 96.66 -57.28 -5.66
C SER A 213 95.68 -57.73 -6.74
N ASN A 214 96.19 -57.78 -7.96
CA ASN A 214 95.51 -58.27 -9.14
C ASN A 214 95.02 -59.72 -8.96
N VAL A 215 93.99 -60.07 -9.75
CA VAL A 215 93.90 -61.27 -10.63
C VAL A 215 92.48 -61.87 -10.62
N VAL A 216 91.77 -61.61 -11.72
CA VAL A 216 91.10 -62.56 -12.64
C VAL A 216 90.23 -63.70 -12.05
N CYS A 217 88.97 -63.70 -12.49
CA CYS A 217 88.04 -64.80 -12.90
C CYS A 217 86.66 -64.68 -12.22
N ASN A 218 85.61 -64.33 -12.97
CA ASN A 218 84.80 -65.21 -13.83
C ASN A 218 83.70 -65.94 -13.06
N ARG A 219 82.45 -65.63 -13.44
CA ARG A 219 81.16 -66.36 -13.33
C ARG A 219 80.10 -65.73 -12.46
N GLY A 220 78.91 -65.58 -13.06
CA GLY A 220 77.64 -65.77 -12.37
C GLY A 220 76.71 -64.56 -12.28
N PHE A 221 76.38 -63.94 -13.41
CA PHE A 221 75.04 -63.35 -13.53
C PHE A 221 74.01 -64.48 -13.42
N PRO A 222 72.98 -64.29 -12.58
CA PRO A 222 71.66 -64.21 -13.17
C PRO A 222 70.92 -62.96 -12.69
N CYS A 223 70.51 -62.16 -13.67
CA CYS A 223 69.43 -61.20 -13.55
C CYS A 223 68.16 -61.94 -13.15
N LEU A 224 67.67 -61.74 -11.93
CA LEU A 224 66.27 -61.94 -11.61
C LEU A 224 65.54 -60.66 -12.02
N GLN A 225 65.08 -60.69 -13.27
CA GLN A 225 64.07 -59.78 -13.80
C GLN A 225 62.73 -60.03 -13.10
N LEU A 226 62.05 -58.89 -12.86
CA LEU A 226 60.62 -58.66 -12.89
C LEU A 226 59.72 -59.90 -12.89
N ILE A 227 59.01 -60.10 -11.78
CA ILE A 227 57.66 -60.66 -11.86
C ILE A 227 56.73 -59.47 -12.01
N GLU A 228 56.46 -59.17 -13.27
CA GLU A 228 55.30 -58.44 -13.76
C GLU A 228 54.09 -59.34 -13.49
N LEU A 229 53.24 -58.92 -12.56
CA LEU A 229 52.03 -59.65 -12.17
C LEU A 229 50.92 -59.22 -13.12
N ASP A 230 50.75 -60.03 -14.16
CA ASP A 230 49.67 -59.96 -15.13
C ASP A 230 48.34 -60.21 -14.41
N ILE A 231 47.42 -59.25 -14.57
CA ILE A 231 46.05 -59.27 -14.07
C ILE A 231 45.19 -59.75 -15.22
N HIS A 232 44.61 -60.94 -15.09
CA HIS A 232 43.56 -61.44 -15.98
C HIS A 232 42.37 -61.90 -15.12
N GLU A 233 41.22 -61.27 -15.42
CA GLU A 233 39.82 -61.56 -15.02
C GLU A 233 39.42 -61.62 -13.53
#